data_AF-A0A1G7N6L5-F1
#
_entry.id   AF-A0A1G7N6L5-F1
#
_cell.length_a   1.000
_cell.length_b   1.000
_cell.length_c   1.000
_cell.angle_alpha   90.00
_cell.angle_beta   90.00
_cell.angle_gamma   90.00
#
_symmetry.space_group_name_H-M   'P 1'
#
loop_
_entity.id
_entity.type
_entity.pdbx_description
1 polymer ?
#
loop_
_entity_poly.entity_id
_entity_poly.type
_entity_poly.pdbx_seq_one_letter_code
_entity_poly.pdbx_strand_id
1 'polypeptide(L)'
;MTTARIFVVDPETGDQVSIPELADRHDFEVSVLRTRYGKGLRGADLVKPVNAARQEGCRRAASRRPKARPLTDTERRAVIAQLHATPAGRLSCALFKDYGNRICVGITAQEMPSRG
;
A
#
# COMPACT_ATOMS: atom_id res chain seq x y z
N MET A 1 -13.64 -8.16 -12.50
CA MET A 1 -14.00 -6.83 -11.95
C MET A 1 -13.65 -5.77 -12.98
N THR A 2 -14.65 -5.21 -13.68
CA THR A 2 -14.45 -4.14 -14.66
C THR A 2 -14.12 -2.87 -13.88
N THR A 3 -12.87 -2.38 -13.94
CA THR A 3 -12.57 -1.14 -13.23
C THR A 3 -13.29 0.02 -13.91
N ALA A 4 -13.99 0.85 -13.13
CA ALA A 4 -14.58 2.08 -13.63
C ALA A 4 -13.54 2.92 -14.37
N ARG A 5 -13.90 3.39 -15.57
CA ARG A 5 -13.08 4.32 -16.35
C ARG A 5 -13.17 5.69 -15.71
N ILE A 6 -12.12 6.09 -15.03
CA ILE A 6 -11.99 7.41 -14.42
C ILE A 6 -11.43 8.35 -15.48
N PHE A 7 -12.13 9.45 -15.73
CA PHE A 7 -11.70 10.52 -16.63
C PHE A 7 -11.09 11.66 -15.81
N VAL A 8 -9.99 12.20 -16.31
CA VAL A 8 -9.19 13.26 -15.70
C VAL A 8 -8.80 14.27 -16.78
N VAL A 9 -8.66 15.52 -16.39
CA VAL A 9 -8.15 16.56 -17.29
C VAL A 9 -6.63 16.48 -17.32
N ASP A 10 -6.06 16.33 -18.51
CA ASP A 10 -4.63 16.39 -18.76
C ASP A 10 -4.14 17.83 -18.52
N PRO A 11 -3.18 18.06 -17.61
CA PRO A 11 -2.70 19.41 -17.31
C PRO A 11 -1.87 20.03 -18.43
N GLU A 12 -1.34 19.26 -19.38
CA GLU A 12 -0.53 19.82 -20.48
C GLU A 12 -1.38 20.21 -21.69
N THR A 13 -2.35 19.37 -22.08
CA THR A 13 -3.22 19.66 -23.24
C THR A 13 -4.58 20.23 -22.87
N GLY A 14 -5.04 20.06 -21.63
CA GLY A 14 -6.39 20.43 -21.19
C GLY A 14 -7.49 19.45 -21.59
N ASP A 15 -7.14 18.30 -22.20
CA ASP A 15 -8.11 17.31 -22.66
C ASP A 15 -8.67 16.47 -21.51
N GLN A 16 -9.94 16.05 -21.61
CA GLN A 16 -10.44 14.96 -20.77
C GLN A 16 -10.00 13.62 -21.35
N VAL A 17 -9.13 12.93 -20.62
CA VAL A 17 -8.62 11.60 -20.97
C VAL A 17 -8.86 10.62 -19.85
N SER A 18 -8.89 9.34 -20.17
CA SER A 18 -8.94 8.30 -19.14
C SER A 18 -7.58 8.16 -18.43
N ILE A 19 -7.58 7.69 -17.18
CA ILE A 19 -6.32 7.39 -16.46
C ILE A 19 -5.34 6.52 -17.26
N PRO A 20 -5.72 5.43 -17.95
CA PRO A 20 -4.77 4.66 -18.74
C PRO A 20 -4.19 5.46 -19.92
N GLU A 21 -5.00 6.24 -20.64
CA GLU A 21 -4.48 7.10 -21.72
C GLU A 21 -3.54 8.19 -21.19
N LEU A 22 -3.84 8.77 -20.02
CA LEU A 22 -2.94 9.72 -19.36
C LEU A 22 -1.63 9.04 -18.94
N ALA A 23 -1.68 7.77 -18.54
CA ALA A 23 -0.50 6.99 -18.17
C ALA A 23 0.42 6.78 -19.37
N ASP A 24 -0.16 6.40 -20.52
CA ASP A 24 0.57 6.19 -21.77
C ASP A 24 1.16 7.51 -22.32
N ARG A 25 0.44 8.63 -22.19
CA ARG A 25 0.93 9.96 -22.62
C ARG A 25 2.13 10.47 -21.82
N HIS A 26 2.14 10.21 -20.52
CA HIS A 26 3.12 10.76 -19.57
C HIS A 26 4.14 9.73 -19.08
N ASP A 27 4.23 8.55 -19.73
CA ASP A 27 5.11 7.43 -19.36
C ASP A 27 5.00 7.02 -17.87
N PHE A 28 3.78 7.00 -17.34
CA PHE A 28 3.50 6.53 -15.98
C PHE A 28 2.90 5.12 -15.98
N GLU A 29 3.16 4.39 -14.90
CA GLU A 29 2.39 3.18 -14.63
C GLU A 29 0.95 3.55 -14.21
N VAL A 30 -0.05 2.89 -14.79
CA VAL A 30 -1.48 3.08 -14.45
C VAL A 30 -1.72 2.96 -12.94
N SER A 31 -1.03 2.03 -12.27
CA SER A 31 -1.08 1.81 -10.82
C SER A 31 -0.68 3.06 -10.02
N VAL A 32 0.34 3.80 -10.50
CA VAL A 32 0.83 5.02 -9.87
C VAL A 32 -0.21 6.12 -9.97
N LEU A 33 -0.78 6.33 -11.17
CA LEU A 33 -1.80 7.37 -11.37
C LEU A 33 -3.08 7.06 -10.59
N ARG A 34 -3.54 5.80 -10.54
CA ARG A 34 -4.68 5.40 -9.68
C ARG A 34 -4.41 5.67 -8.21
N THR A 35 -3.21 5.34 -7.73
CA THR A 35 -2.82 5.60 -6.34
C THR A 35 -2.82 7.09 -6.03
N ARG A 36 -2.30 7.92 -6.93
CA ARG A 36 -2.31 9.39 -6.79
C ARG A 36 -3.74 9.94 -6.83
N TYR A 37 -4.57 9.43 -7.74
CA TYR A 37 -5.98 9.81 -7.85
C TYR A 37 -6.77 9.44 -6.59
N GLY A 38 -6.56 8.25 -6.03
CA GLY A 38 -7.15 7.82 -4.76
C GLY A 38 -6.71 8.66 -3.56
N LYS A 39 -5.54 9.29 -3.63
CA LYS A 39 -5.04 10.27 -2.64
C LYS A 39 -5.56 11.69 -2.85
N GLY A 40 -6.42 11.92 -3.84
CA GLY A 40 -6.98 13.23 -4.15
C GLY A 40 -6.09 14.14 -5.00
N LEU A 41 -4.94 13.66 -5.49
CA LEU A 41 -4.07 14.45 -6.39
C LEU A 41 -4.72 14.59 -7.78
N ARG A 42 -4.65 15.79 -8.37
CA ARG A 42 -5.28 16.14 -9.66
C ARG A 42 -4.36 17.05 -10.47
N GLY A 43 -4.64 17.19 -11.77
CA GLY A 43 -3.90 18.10 -12.66
C GLY A 43 -2.39 17.83 -12.66
N ALA A 44 -1.58 18.88 -12.54
CA ALA A 44 -0.12 18.78 -12.57
C ALA A 44 0.46 17.87 -11.46
N ASP A 45 -0.16 17.81 -10.29
CA ASP A 45 0.28 16.94 -9.20
C ASP A 45 0.00 15.45 -9.49
N LEU A 46 -0.92 15.16 -10.40
CA LEU A 46 -1.21 13.80 -10.83
C LEU A 46 -0.08 13.24 -11.70
N VAL A 47 0.52 14.08 -12.55
CA VAL A 47 1.58 13.72 -13.52
C VAL A 47 2.99 14.17 -13.10
N LYS A 48 3.13 14.77 -11.91
CA LYS A 48 4.45 15.23 -11.44
C LYS A 48 5.46 14.06 -11.38
N PRO A 49 6.63 14.16 -12.04
CA PRO A 49 7.63 13.11 -11.98
C PRO A 49 8.12 12.94 -10.55
N VAL A 50 8.32 11.69 -10.14
CA VAL A 50 8.95 11.43 -8.85
C VAL A 50 10.39 11.92 -8.94
N ASN A 51 10.80 12.84 -8.08
CA ASN A 51 12.17 13.33 -8.04
C ASN A 51 13.16 12.16 -8.02
N ALA A 52 14.01 12.05 -9.06
CA ALA A 52 14.97 10.95 -9.22
C ALA A 52 15.89 10.78 -8.00
N ALA A 53 16.29 11.90 -7.37
CA ALA A 53 17.06 11.90 -6.13
C ALA A 53 16.33 11.18 -4.97
N ARG A 54 15.00 11.33 -4.87
CA ARG A 54 14.18 10.65 -3.86
C ARG A 54 14.02 9.17 -4.19
N GLN A 55 13.81 8.83 -5.46
CA GLN A 55 13.70 7.45 -5.92
C GLN A 55 15.00 6.68 -5.63
N GLU A 56 16.14 7.26 -5.96
CA GLU A 56 17.45 6.69 -5.71
C GLU A 56 17.75 6.62 -4.20
N GLY A 57 17.39 7.64 -3.41
CA GLY A 57 17.48 7.58 -1.95
C GLY A 57 16.69 6.42 -1.35
N CYS A 58 15.43 6.23 -1.79
CA CYS A 58 14.60 5.09 -1.40
C CYS A 58 15.21 3.75 -1.85
N ARG A 59 15.76 3.68 -3.06
CA ARG A 59 16.42 2.47 -3.60
C ARG A 59 17.67 2.12 -2.80
N ARG A 60 18.52 3.09 -2.49
CA ARG A 60 19.70 2.90 -1.63
C ARG A 60 19.31 2.44 -0.24
N ALA A 61 18.29 3.07 0.37
CA ALA A 61 17.79 2.66 1.68
C ALA A 61 17.27 1.21 1.66
N ALA A 62 16.53 0.82 0.62
CA ALA A 62 16.08 -0.56 0.44
C ALA A 62 17.25 -1.53 0.25
N SER A 63 18.27 -1.16 -0.52
CA SER A 63 19.46 -1.99 -0.78
C SER A 63 20.35 -2.16 0.45
N ARG A 64 20.42 -1.15 1.32
CA ARG A 64 21.16 -1.18 2.58
C ARG A 64 20.47 -1.99 3.67
N ARG A 65 19.18 -2.31 3.49
CA ARG A 65 18.45 -3.08 4.47
C ARG A 65 19.07 -4.49 4.55
N PRO A 66 19.56 -4.93 5.72
CA PRO A 66 20.11 -6.27 5.83
C PRO A 66 19.01 -7.25 5.46
N LYS A 67 19.28 -8.07 4.43
CA LYS A 67 18.39 -9.17 4.08
C LYS A 67 18.47 -10.18 5.21
N ALA A 68 17.49 -10.16 6.11
CA ALA A 68 17.38 -11.17 7.14
C ALA A 68 17.36 -12.54 6.47
N ARG A 69 18.19 -13.47 6.94
CA ARG A 69 18.12 -14.87 6.51
C ARG A 69 16.70 -15.36 6.79
N PRO A 70 16.01 -15.98 5.81
CA PRO A 70 14.73 -16.59 6.08
C PRO A 70 14.93 -17.71 7.12
N LEU A 71 14.19 -17.65 8.22
CA LEU A 71 14.15 -18.75 9.18
C LEU A 71 13.63 -20.01 8.48
N THR A 72 14.24 -21.16 8.78
CA THR A 72 13.74 -22.46 8.34
C THR A 72 12.41 -22.76 9.02
N ASP A 73 11.63 -23.71 8.48
CA ASP A 73 10.32 -24.06 9.07
C ASP A 73 10.46 -24.56 10.52
N THR A 74 11.52 -25.32 10.81
CA THR A 74 11.82 -25.81 12.17
C THR A 74 12.14 -24.66 13.12
N GLU A 75 12.99 -23.72 12.70
CA GLU A 75 13.33 -22.53 13.49
C GLU A 75 12.10 -21.66 13.75
N ARG A 76 11.22 -21.47 12.74
CA ARG A 76 9.97 -20.72 12.89
C ARG A 76 9.05 -21.35 13.93
N ARG A 77 8.84 -22.66 13.85
CA ARG A 77 8.00 -23.41 14.81
C ARG A 77 8.55 -23.28 16.23
N ALA A 78 9.86 -23.36 16.41
CA ALA A 78 10.50 -23.21 17.71
C ALA A 78 10.27 -21.81 18.31
N VAL A 79 10.42 -20.75 17.50
CA VAL A 79 10.15 -19.37 17.94
C VAL A 79 8.68 -19.18 18.31
N ILE A 80 7.75 -19.72 17.52
CA ILE A 80 6.32 -19.65 17.83
C ILE A 80 6.01 -20.38 19.13
N ALA A 81 6.61 -21.56 19.37
CA ALA A 81 6.44 -22.30 20.60
C ALA A 81 6.95 -21.51 21.83
N GLN A 82 8.11 -20.84 21.70
CA GLN A 82 8.65 -19.98 22.76
C GLN A 82 7.74 -18.78 23.04
N LEU A 83 7.20 -18.13 22.00
CA LEU A 83 6.24 -17.04 22.16
C LEU A 83 4.99 -17.50 22.93
N HIS A 84 4.43 -18.65 22.55
CA HIS A 84 3.26 -19.23 23.21
C HIS A 84 3.52 -19.71 24.64
N ALA A 85 4.78 -19.95 25.04
CA ALA A 85 5.12 -20.29 26.41
C ALA A 85 4.89 -19.10 27.37
N THR A 86 4.85 -17.86 26.87
CA THR A 86 4.61 -16.67 27.68
C THR A 86 3.12 -16.26 27.68
N PRO A 87 2.57 -15.76 28.79
CA PRO A 87 1.21 -15.20 28.82
C PRO A 87 1.02 -14.05 27.81
N ALA A 88 2.02 -13.16 27.70
CA ALA A 88 1.99 -12.04 26.77
C ALA A 88 1.97 -12.48 25.30
N GLY A 89 2.77 -13.48 24.93
CA GLY A 89 2.79 -14.01 23.56
C GLY A 89 1.47 -14.69 23.19
N ARG A 90 0.84 -15.43 24.12
CA ARG A 90 -0.50 -16.01 23.89
C ARG A 90 -1.56 -14.92 23.66
N LEU A 91 -1.56 -13.87 24.47
CA LEU A 91 -2.46 -12.73 24.30
C LEU A 91 -2.23 -12.05 22.94
N SER A 92 -0.96 -11.84 22.56
CA SER A 92 -0.59 -11.22 21.29
C SER A 92 -1.14 -12.01 20.09
N CYS A 93 -1.00 -13.34 20.11
CA CYS A 93 -1.51 -14.22 19.06
C CYS A 93 -3.04 -14.25 19.03
N ALA A 94 -3.71 -14.21 20.18
CA ALA A 94 -5.17 -14.12 20.26
C ALA A 94 -5.68 -12.80 19.68
N LEU A 95 -5.13 -11.67 20.12
CA LEU A 95 -5.47 -10.35 19.61
C LEU A 95 -5.22 -10.23 18.10
N PHE A 96 -4.12 -10.78 17.59
CA PHE A 96 -3.87 -10.78 16.15
C PHE A 96 -4.90 -11.63 15.38
N LYS A 97 -5.36 -12.75 15.93
CA LYS A 97 -6.43 -13.54 15.30
C LYS A 97 -7.76 -12.78 15.31
N ASP A 98 -8.10 -12.15 16.44
CA ASP A 98 -9.38 -11.48 16.64
C ASP A 98 -9.49 -10.16 15.84
N TYR A 99 -8.38 -9.41 15.75
CA TYR A 99 -8.34 -8.08 15.12
C TYR A 99 -7.55 -8.03 13.81
N GLY A 100 -6.49 -8.83 13.67
CA GLY A 100 -5.69 -8.88 12.44
C GLY A 100 -6.47 -9.41 11.25
N ASN A 101 -7.39 -10.35 11.49
CA ASN A 101 -8.30 -10.84 10.44
C ASN A 101 -9.38 -9.81 10.07
N ARG A 102 -9.69 -8.84 10.95
CA ARG A 102 -10.60 -7.72 10.64
C ARG A 102 -9.93 -6.66 9.77
N ILE A 103 -8.61 -6.50 9.83
CA ILE A 103 -7.90 -5.50 9.00
C ILE A 103 -7.75 -5.97 7.55
N CYS A 104 -7.62 -7.29 7.31
CA CYS A 104 -7.55 -7.83 5.94
C CYS A 104 -8.91 -7.99 5.26
N VAL A 105 -10.02 -8.02 6.01
CA VAL A 105 -11.39 -8.10 5.46
C VAL A 105 -12.14 -6.75 5.55
N GLY A 106 -11.64 -5.79 6.34
CA GLY A 106 -12.32 -4.54 6.70
C GLY A 106 -11.78 -3.26 6.07
N ILE A 107 -11.36 -3.27 4.79
CA ILE A 107 -11.34 -2.02 3.98
C ILE A 107 -12.79 -1.66 3.53
N THR A 108 -13.77 -2.50 3.82
CA THR A 108 -15.19 -2.20 3.64
C THR A 108 -15.94 -2.29 4.97
N ALA A 109 -15.92 -1.20 5.75
CA ALA A 109 -17.01 -0.76 6.62
C ALA A 109 -16.49 0.39 7.50
N GLN A 110 -16.64 1.63 7.02
CA GLN A 110 -16.85 2.74 7.94
C GLN A 110 -18.19 2.50 8.62
N GLU A 111 -18.18 2.08 9.88
CA GLU A 111 -19.23 2.43 10.83
C GLU A 111 -18.55 2.71 12.17
N MET A 112 -18.24 3.99 12.36
CA MET A 112 -17.89 4.55 13.66
C MET A 112 -19.20 4.72 14.44
N PRO A 113 -19.39 4.09 15.61
CA PRO A 113 -20.49 4.48 16.48
C PRO A 113 -20.17 5.85 17.09
N SER A 114 -20.97 6.84 16.72
CA SER A 114 -21.07 8.12 17.39
C SER A 114 -21.32 7.90 18.88
N ARG A 115 -20.42 8.44 19.72
CA ARG A 115 -20.65 8.55 21.16
C ARG A 115 -21.86 9.47 21.39
N GLY A 116 -22.94 8.91 21.90
CA GLY A 116 -23.98 9.63 22.64
C GLY A 116 -23.72 9.50 24.13
#